data_AF-A0A3C0Z880-F1
#
_entry.id   AF-A0A3C0Z880-F1
#
_cell.length_a   1.000
_cell.length_b   1.000
_cell.length_c   1.000
_cell.angle_alpha   90.00
_cell.angle_beta   90.00
_cell.angle_gamma   90.00
#
_symmetry.space_group_name_H-M   'P 1'
#
loop_
_entity.id
_entity.type
_entity.pdbx_description
1 polymer ?
#
loop_
_entity_poly.entity_id
_entity_poly.type
_entity_poly.pdbx_seq_one_letter_code
_entity_poly.pdbx_strand_id
1 'polypeptide(L)'
;MADEKFHYPITDPHQRIGDGPLLLFDEAHNNPVTLRGAYAPFSDLLQADGYRLRSAKEKISYDQLKEVKIYISINALYNPENWKLPTYSAFTDQEIETLSQWVFDGGSLFLVTDHMPCAGSVQTLGAAFGIHIVNGFALPKNGRPEIFSKDRETLLSNEIITGSGKEIDSIMCWGGTGFIVPATAHIISLLNEEYDIYLPNDANQIKRPIPEDIPRLSGKGFANGAYMQFGKGRIVVFGDGAPFSAQLHGIKSEKRGMNHPAAKQNAQFLLNIVHWLDQ
;
A
#
# COMPACT_ATOMS: atom_id res chain seq x y z
N MET A 1 14.75 6.47 -9.60
CA MET A 1 15.21 5.17 -10.13
C MET A 1 15.24 4.15 -9.01
N ALA A 2 15.36 2.86 -9.31
CA ALA A 2 15.56 1.81 -8.30
C ALA A 2 16.88 2.03 -7.54
N ASP A 3 16.90 1.72 -6.24
CA ASP A 3 18.15 1.46 -5.52
C ASP A 3 18.46 -0.04 -5.58
N GLU A 4 19.08 -0.49 -6.68
CA GLU A 4 19.44 -1.91 -6.89
C GLU A 4 20.48 -2.43 -5.89
N LYS A 5 21.09 -1.54 -5.09
CA LYS A 5 22.03 -1.90 -4.02
C LYS A 5 21.34 -2.08 -2.68
N PHE A 6 20.05 -1.77 -2.58
CA PHE A 6 19.30 -2.04 -1.37
C PHE A 6 19.23 -3.54 -1.13
N HIS A 7 19.64 -3.96 0.06
CA HIS A 7 19.56 -5.34 0.50
C HIS A 7 19.13 -5.36 1.96
N TYR A 8 18.10 -6.16 2.25
CA TYR A 8 17.67 -6.46 3.60
C TYR A 8 18.03 -7.92 3.89
N PRO A 9 18.83 -8.20 4.94
CA PRO A 9 19.29 -9.55 5.20
C PRO A 9 18.16 -10.43 5.72
N ILE A 10 17.88 -11.52 5.01
CA ILE A 10 16.99 -12.61 5.44
C ILE A 10 17.88 -13.81 5.79
N THR A 11 17.78 -14.26 7.05
CA THR A 11 18.57 -15.40 7.56
C THR A 11 17.77 -16.69 7.63
N ASP A 12 16.46 -16.58 7.79
CA ASP A 12 15.51 -17.69 7.84
C ASP A 12 14.30 -17.32 6.98
N PRO A 13 14.30 -17.69 5.68
CA PRO A 13 13.18 -17.42 4.78
C PRO A 13 11.90 -18.09 5.27
N HIS A 14 10.76 -17.39 5.19
CA HIS A 14 9.47 -17.96 5.59
C HIS A 14 9.08 -19.20 4.78
N GLN A 15 9.45 -19.20 3.50
CA GLN A 15 9.21 -20.30 2.58
C GLN A 15 10.53 -20.82 2.03
N ARG A 16 10.55 -22.10 1.62
CA ARG A 16 11.69 -22.63 0.88
C ARG A 16 11.84 -21.85 -0.43
N ILE A 17 13.05 -21.31 -0.66
CA ILE A 17 13.34 -20.44 -1.80
C ILE A 17 12.95 -21.11 -3.13
N GLY A 18 12.09 -20.43 -3.90
CA GLY A 18 11.61 -20.88 -5.20
C GLY A 18 10.41 -21.83 -5.14
N ASP A 19 10.06 -22.36 -3.98
CA ASP A 19 8.96 -23.31 -3.78
C ASP A 19 7.77 -22.68 -3.03
N GLY A 20 7.88 -21.42 -2.59
CA GLY A 20 6.81 -20.72 -1.88
C GLY A 20 5.57 -20.40 -2.74
N PRO A 21 4.50 -19.91 -2.10
CA PRO A 21 3.28 -19.51 -2.78
C PRO A 21 3.50 -18.44 -3.86
N LEU A 22 2.61 -18.40 -4.84
CA LEU A 22 2.64 -17.43 -5.92
C LEU A 22 1.90 -16.14 -5.51
N LEU A 23 2.61 -15.02 -5.63
CA LEU A 23 2.11 -13.67 -5.45
C LEU A 23 1.93 -13.05 -6.85
N LEU A 24 0.73 -12.58 -7.15
CA LEU A 24 0.40 -11.95 -8.43
C LEU A 24 0.38 -10.43 -8.26
N PHE A 25 1.33 -9.75 -8.91
CA PHE A 25 1.49 -8.30 -8.84
C PHE A 25 0.80 -7.63 -10.02
N ASP A 26 -0.11 -6.72 -9.75
CA ASP A 26 -0.87 -5.96 -10.73
C ASP A 26 0.01 -5.01 -11.56
N GLU A 27 0.02 -5.21 -12.87
CA GLU A 27 0.56 -4.31 -13.89
C GLU A 27 -0.47 -4.05 -15.01
N ALA A 28 -1.75 -4.34 -14.76
CA ALA A 28 -2.82 -4.26 -15.75
C ALA A 28 -3.65 -2.96 -15.63
N HIS A 29 -3.57 -2.27 -14.49
CA HIS A 29 -4.43 -1.14 -14.14
C HIS A 29 -3.69 0.20 -14.13
N ASN A 30 -2.84 0.43 -15.15
CA ASN A 30 -2.00 1.62 -15.29
C ASN A 30 -1.17 1.96 -14.04
N ASN A 31 -0.78 0.94 -13.28
CA ASN A 31 0.03 1.11 -12.08
C ASN A 31 1.32 1.87 -12.47
N PRO A 32 1.73 2.90 -11.71
CA PRO A 32 2.95 3.67 -12.00
C PRO A 32 4.22 2.87 -11.66
N VAL A 33 4.07 1.66 -11.13
CA VAL A 33 5.13 0.77 -10.68
C VAL A 33 4.90 -0.65 -11.21
N THR A 34 5.99 -1.41 -11.34
CA THR A 34 6.00 -2.80 -11.81
C THR A 34 6.92 -3.60 -10.89
N LEU A 35 7.05 -4.91 -11.08
CA LEU A 35 8.10 -5.71 -10.41
C LEU A 35 9.54 -5.32 -10.81
N ARG A 36 9.70 -4.27 -11.61
CA ARG A 36 10.96 -3.68 -12.04
C ARG A 36 11.06 -2.22 -11.58
N GLY A 37 12.23 -1.62 -11.75
CA GLY A 37 12.43 -0.22 -11.40
C GLY A 37 12.27 0.02 -9.89
N ALA A 38 11.53 1.04 -9.49
CA ALA A 38 11.39 1.46 -8.07
C ALA A 38 10.94 0.33 -7.11
N TYR A 39 10.26 -0.68 -7.65
CA TYR A 39 9.73 -1.84 -6.93
C TYR A 39 10.49 -3.14 -7.21
N ALA A 40 11.62 -3.11 -7.94
CA ALA A 40 12.49 -4.29 -8.03
C ALA A 40 12.93 -4.79 -6.64
N PRO A 41 13.32 -3.91 -5.68
CA PRO A 41 13.72 -4.37 -4.36
C PRO A 41 12.58 -4.94 -3.49
N PHE A 42 11.32 -4.59 -3.80
CA PHE A 42 10.14 -5.27 -3.23
C PHE A 42 10.12 -6.74 -3.66
N SER A 43 10.29 -6.96 -4.97
CA SER A 43 10.32 -8.29 -5.56
C SER A 43 11.49 -9.12 -5.03
N ASP A 44 12.68 -8.53 -4.97
CA ASP A 44 13.89 -9.18 -4.48
C ASP A 44 13.76 -9.59 -3.01
N LEU A 45 13.17 -8.73 -2.18
CA LEU A 45 12.93 -9.02 -0.77
C LEU A 45 12.02 -10.23 -0.58
N LEU A 46 10.88 -10.26 -1.26
CA LEU A 46 9.91 -11.34 -1.12
C LEU A 46 10.41 -12.66 -1.74
N GLN A 47 11.18 -12.60 -2.82
CA GLN A 47 11.85 -13.79 -3.38
C GLN A 47 12.93 -14.33 -2.44
N ALA A 48 13.70 -13.46 -1.78
CA ALA A 48 14.66 -13.86 -0.77
C ALA A 48 13.99 -14.51 0.46
N ASP A 49 12.73 -14.15 0.73
CA ASP A 49 11.89 -14.77 1.75
C ASP A 49 11.17 -16.05 1.26
N GLY A 50 11.40 -16.41 -0.01
CA GLY A 50 11.02 -17.68 -0.62
C GLY A 50 9.73 -17.67 -1.44
N TYR A 51 9.07 -16.51 -1.56
CA TYR A 51 7.89 -16.34 -2.40
C TYR A 51 8.23 -16.30 -3.89
N ARG A 52 7.25 -16.67 -4.73
CA ARG A 52 7.34 -16.49 -6.19
C ARG A 52 6.48 -15.30 -6.59
N LEU A 53 7.01 -14.41 -7.42
CA LEU A 53 6.27 -13.25 -7.92
C LEU A 53 6.06 -13.35 -9.43
N ARG A 54 4.87 -12.94 -9.89
CA ARG A 54 4.53 -12.84 -11.31
C ARG A 54 3.73 -11.55 -11.56
N SER A 55 4.01 -10.87 -12.66
CA SER A 55 3.21 -9.72 -13.10
C SER A 55 1.88 -10.18 -13.74
N ALA A 56 0.77 -9.58 -13.35
CA ALA A 56 -0.51 -9.65 -14.06
C ALA A 56 -0.62 -8.48 -15.03
N LYS A 57 -0.71 -8.78 -16.32
CA LYS A 57 -0.75 -7.76 -17.40
C LYS A 57 -2.08 -7.72 -18.12
N GLU A 58 -3.04 -8.52 -17.67
CA GLU A 58 -4.39 -8.57 -18.21
C GLU A 58 -5.37 -8.38 -17.05
N LYS A 59 -6.62 -8.15 -17.42
CA LYS A 59 -7.72 -7.99 -16.47
C LYS A 59 -7.86 -9.18 -15.53
N ILE A 60 -8.34 -8.90 -14.31
CA ILE A 60 -8.52 -9.93 -13.29
C ILE A 60 -9.56 -10.95 -13.77
N SER A 61 -9.19 -12.23 -13.67
CA SER A 61 -10.09 -13.35 -13.92
C SER A 61 -9.82 -14.49 -12.94
N TYR A 62 -10.81 -15.34 -12.71
CA TYR A 62 -10.65 -16.52 -11.87
C TYR A 62 -9.50 -17.41 -12.31
N ASP A 63 -9.31 -17.60 -13.62
CA ASP A 63 -8.25 -18.46 -14.14
C ASP A 63 -6.86 -17.98 -13.74
N GLN A 64 -6.64 -16.67 -13.71
CA GLN A 64 -5.38 -16.10 -13.21
C GLN A 64 -5.19 -16.28 -11.70
N LEU A 65 -6.29 -16.28 -10.94
CA LEU A 65 -6.28 -16.31 -9.47
C LEU A 65 -6.23 -17.73 -8.86
N LYS A 66 -6.56 -18.79 -9.62
CA LYS A 66 -6.62 -20.18 -9.12
C LYS A 66 -5.34 -20.70 -8.46
N GLU A 67 -4.18 -20.26 -8.96
CA GLU A 67 -2.87 -20.70 -8.47
C GLU A 67 -2.17 -19.65 -7.59
N VAL A 68 -2.87 -18.55 -7.30
CA VAL A 68 -2.33 -17.39 -6.61
C VAL A 68 -2.76 -17.45 -5.15
N LYS A 69 -1.84 -17.12 -4.25
CA LYS A 69 -2.12 -16.98 -2.82
C LYS A 69 -2.45 -15.54 -2.46
N ILE A 70 -1.72 -14.58 -3.02
CA ILE A 70 -1.88 -13.15 -2.74
C ILE A 70 -1.95 -12.37 -4.06
N TYR A 71 -2.99 -11.57 -4.24
CA TYR A 71 -3.06 -10.54 -5.28
C TYR A 71 -2.61 -9.20 -4.70
N ILE A 72 -1.68 -8.53 -5.38
CA ILE A 72 -1.05 -7.30 -4.91
C ILE A 72 -1.33 -6.22 -5.94
N SER A 73 -2.05 -5.17 -5.54
CA SER A 73 -2.23 -3.98 -6.38
C SER A 73 -1.63 -2.78 -5.70
N ILE A 74 -0.74 -2.09 -6.40
CA ILE A 74 -0.06 -0.89 -5.91
C ILE A 74 -0.42 0.27 -6.84
N ASN A 75 -1.06 1.30 -6.29
CA ASN A 75 -1.33 2.58 -6.95
C ASN A 75 -2.03 2.41 -8.32
N ALA A 76 -3.00 1.50 -8.41
CA ALA A 76 -3.82 1.36 -9.62
C ALA A 76 -4.47 2.70 -10.01
N LEU A 77 -4.54 2.97 -11.31
CA LEU A 77 -4.95 4.25 -11.88
C LEU A 77 -5.93 4.06 -13.03
N TYR A 78 -7.06 4.76 -12.97
CA TYR A 78 -7.98 4.80 -14.10
C TYR A 78 -7.38 5.49 -15.33
N ASN A 79 -6.73 6.64 -15.12
CA ASN A 79 -6.11 7.41 -16.19
C ASN A 79 -4.75 7.96 -15.72
N PRO A 80 -3.64 7.50 -16.31
CA PRO A 80 -2.31 7.95 -15.92
C PRO A 80 -2.00 9.39 -16.36
N GLU A 81 -2.76 9.95 -17.31
CA GLU A 81 -2.51 11.27 -17.92
C GLU A 81 -3.37 12.40 -17.33
N ASN A 82 -4.54 12.09 -16.76
CA ASN A 82 -5.47 13.10 -16.26
C ASN A 82 -5.74 12.96 -14.75
N TRP A 83 -5.07 13.80 -13.95
CA TRP A 83 -5.18 13.79 -12.49
C TRP A 83 -6.13 14.88 -11.97
N LYS A 84 -7.28 15.01 -12.64
CA LYS A 84 -8.38 15.91 -12.29
C LYS A 84 -9.64 15.11 -11.99
N LEU A 85 -10.52 15.66 -11.15
CA LEU A 85 -11.83 15.08 -10.93
C LEU A 85 -12.72 15.21 -12.18
N PRO A 86 -13.69 14.29 -12.38
CA PRO A 86 -13.94 13.09 -11.59
C PRO A 86 -12.87 12.01 -11.82
N THR A 87 -12.56 11.25 -10.77
CA THR A 87 -11.75 10.03 -10.86
C THR A 87 -12.68 8.83 -10.93
N TYR A 88 -12.48 7.94 -11.91
CA TYR A 88 -13.26 6.71 -12.07
C TYR A 88 -12.48 5.51 -11.55
N SER A 89 -13.15 4.35 -11.41
CA SER A 89 -12.51 3.10 -10.98
C SER A 89 -11.51 2.61 -12.03
N ALA A 90 -10.33 2.16 -11.59
CA ALA A 90 -9.38 1.45 -12.45
C ALA A 90 -9.88 0.05 -12.80
N PHE A 91 -10.66 -0.56 -11.91
CA PHE A 91 -11.19 -1.91 -12.05
C PHE A 91 -12.61 -1.86 -12.57
N THR A 92 -12.95 -2.80 -13.46
CA THR A 92 -14.35 -3.01 -13.87
C THR A 92 -15.17 -3.70 -12.77
N ASP A 93 -16.49 -3.56 -12.81
CA ASP A 93 -17.39 -4.20 -11.84
C ASP A 93 -17.17 -5.73 -11.80
N GLN A 94 -16.93 -6.36 -12.94
CA GLN A 94 -16.66 -7.80 -13.03
C GLN A 94 -15.35 -8.19 -12.36
N GLU A 95 -14.30 -7.36 -12.46
CA GLU A 95 -13.03 -7.60 -11.79
C GLU A 95 -13.17 -7.47 -10.28
N ILE A 96 -13.92 -6.45 -9.83
CA ILE A 96 -14.21 -6.24 -8.41
C ILE A 96 -14.99 -7.42 -7.84
N GLU A 97 -16.04 -7.89 -8.52
CA GLU A 97 -16.81 -9.06 -8.12
C GLU A 97 -15.95 -10.32 -8.06
N THR A 98 -15.15 -10.56 -9.11
CA THR A 98 -14.24 -11.72 -9.20
C THR A 98 -13.23 -11.73 -8.07
N LEU A 99 -12.56 -10.59 -7.85
CA LEU A 99 -11.55 -10.45 -6.80
C LEU A 99 -12.19 -10.57 -5.41
N SER A 100 -13.33 -9.94 -5.18
CA SER A 100 -14.03 -9.99 -3.89
C SER A 100 -14.46 -11.41 -3.53
N GLN A 101 -15.01 -12.15 -4.50
CA GLN A 101 -15.41 -13.54 -4.29
C GLN A 101 -14.19 -14.46 -4.10
N TRP A 102 -13.12 -14.27 -4.87
CA TRP A 102 -11.87 -15.02 -4.66
C TRP A 102 -11.26 -14.78 -3.27
N VAL A 103 -11.25 -13.53 -2.77
CA VAL A 103 -10.83 -13.23 -1.39
C VAL A 103 -11.78 -13.92 -0.41
N PHE A 104 -13.09 -13.79 -0.60
CA PHE A 104 -14.08 -14.44 0.28
C PHE A 104 -13.86 -15.96 0.40
N ASP A 105 -13.44 -16.61 -0.69
CA ASP A 105 -13.19 -18.05 -0.73
C ASP A 105 -11.83 -18.49 -0.17
N GLY A 106 -10.93 -17.57 0.17
CA GLY A 106 -9.66 -17.85 0.82
C GLY A 106 -8.43 -17.19 0.20
N GLY A 107 -8.60 -16.40 -0.87
CA GLY A 107 -7.54 -15.58 -1.43
C GLY A 107 -7.17 -14.39 -0.54
N SER A 108 -5.98 -13.84 -0.74
CA SER A 108 -5.50 -12.69 0.02
C SER A 108 -5.24 -11.48 -0.87
N LEU A 109 -5.66 -10.29 -0.44
CA LEU A 109 -5.47 -9.03 -1.16
C LEU A 109 -4.53 -8.10 -0.38
N PHE A 110 -3.46 -7.66 -1.03
CA PHE A 110 -2.69 -6.50 -0.59
C PHE A 110 -3.01 -5.31 -1.50
N LEU A 111 -3.85 -4.39 -1.00
CA LEU A 111 -4.26 -3.19 -1.72
C LEU A 111 -3.49 -1.98 -1.20
N VAL A 112 -2.56 -1.48 -1.99
CA VAL A 112 -1.85 -0.23 -1.69
C VAL A 112 -2.31 0.84 -2.67
N THR A 113 -2.64 2.00 -2.13
CA THR A 113 -2.94 3.18 -2.93
C THR A 113 -2.08 4.34 -2.48
N ASP A 114 -2.30 5.50 -3.08
CA ASP A 114 -1.61 6.74 -2.78
C ASP A 114 -2.64 7.86 -2.74
N HIS A 115 -2.17 9.10 -2.69
CA HIS A 115 -3.02 10.26 -2.87
C HIS A 115 -3.82 10.24 -4.18
N MET A 116 -4.72 11.21 -4.35
CA MET A 116 -5.42 11.42 -5.63
C MET A 116 -4.43 11.48 -6.83
N PRO A 117 -4.72 10.80 -7.95
CA PRO A 117 -5.95 10.07 -8.27
C PRO A 117 -5.90 8.55 -8.01
N CYS A 118 -4.80 8.01 -7.47
CA CYS A 118 -4.70 6.59 -7.12
C CYS A 118 -5.80 6.20 -6.13
N ALA A 119 -5.99 6.99 -5.08
CA ALA A 119 -7.04 6.80 -4.09
C ALA A 119 -8.43 6.68 -4.72
N GLY A 120 -8.81 7.66 -5.57
CA GLY A 120 -10.09 7.67 -6.28
C GLY A 120 -10.27 6.46 -7.20
N SER A 121 -9.18 6.02 -7.83
CA SER A 121 -9.20 4.90 -8.78
C SER A 121 -9.48 3.54 -8.13
N VAL A 122 -9.34 3.44 -6.80
CA VAL A 122 -9.60 2.22 -6.04
C VAL A 122 -10.81 2.33 -5.09
N GLN A 123 -11.55 3.44 -5.10
CA GLN A 123 -12.66 3.66 -4.18
C GLN A 123 -13.75 2.59 -4.31
N THR A 124 -14.15 2.23 -5.54
CA THR A 124 -15.17 1.20 -5.77
C THR A 124 -14.71 -0.17 -5.29
N LEU A 125 -13.45 -0.53 -5.52
CA LEU A 125 -12.86 -1.78 -5.02
C LEU A 125 -12.81 -1.80 -3.49
N GLY A 126 -12.32 -0.72 -2.86
CA GLY A 126 -12.31 -0.60 -1.40
C GLY A 126 -13.71 -0.72 -0.80
N ALA A 127 -14.71 -0.09 -1.41
CA ALA A 127 -16.09 -0.12 -0.95
C ALA A 127 -16.70 -1.54 -0.97
N ALA A 128 -16.29 -2.41 -1.90
CA ALA A 128 -16.72 -3.81 -1.92
C ALA A 128 -16.30 -4.58 -0.64
N PHE A 129 -15.27 -4.11 0.06
CA PHE A 129 -14.80 -4.63 1.34
C PHE A 129 -15.21 -3.78 2.56
N GLY A 130 -16.05 -2.74 2.35
CA GLY A 130 -16.44 -1.79 3.40
C GLY A 130 -15.36 -0.75 3.74
N ILE A 131 -14.33 -0.60 2.91
CA ILE A 131 -13.23 0.35 3.10
C ILE A 131 -13.54 1.62 2.30
N HIS A 132 -13.70 2.75 3.00
CA HIS A 132 -14.05 4.04 2.39
C HIS A 132 -12.80 4.91 2.24
N ILE A 133 -12.19 4.82 1.05
CA ILE A 133 -10.95 5.53 0.71
C ILE A 133 -11.26 7.00 0.35
N VAL A 134 -10.50 7.94 0.91
CA VAL A 134 -10.62 9.36 0.56
C VAL A 134 -9.79 9.64 -0.68
N ASN A 135 -10.37 10.24 -1.73
CA ASN A 135 -9.61 10.68 -2.90
C ASN A 135 -8.92 12.04 -2.63
N GLY A 136 -7.91 12.03 -1.77
CA GLY A 136 -7.23 13.24 -1.30
C GLY A 136 -5.74 13.03 -1.01
N PHE A 137 -5.10 14.05 -0.44
CA PHE A 137 -3.69 14.04 -0.03
C PHE A 137 -3.59 14.17 1.49
N ALA A 138 -3.21 13.10 2.18
CA ALA A 138 -2.87 13.15 3.59
C ALA A 138 -1.47 13.75 3.76
N LEU A 139 -1.37 14.90 4.42
CA LEU A 139 -0.10 15.61 4.62
C LEU A 139 0.03 16.11 6.08
N PRO A 140 1.23 16.01 6.68
CA PRO A 140 1.47 16.56 8.01
C PRO A 140 1.48 18.09 7.97
N LYS A 141 0.79 18.72 8.92
CA LYS A 141 0.63 20.19 9.02
C LYS A 141 1.96 20.95 9.13
N ASN A 142 2.96 20.34 9.75
CA ASN A 142 4.27 20.96 10.02
C ASN A 142 5.35 20.57 9.01
N GLY A 143 5.03 19.77 7.98
CA GLY A 143 5.98 19.31 6.97
C GLY A 143 7.14 18.46 7.51
N ARG A 144 7.01 17.90 8.73
CA ARG A 144 8.00 16.97 9.29
C ARG A 144 7.98 15.65 8.53
N PRO A 145 9.06 14.85 8.62
CA PRO A 145 9.05 13.46 8.16
C PRO A 145 7.87 12.70 8.75
N GLU A 146 7.16 11.96 7.91
CA GLU A 146 6.00 11.16 8.28
C GLU A 146 6.46 9.83 8.86
N ILE A 147 6.64 9.82 10.18
CA ILE A 147 7.01 8.64 10.94
C ILE A 147 5.82 8.29 11.82
N PHE A 148 5.23 7.12 11.55
CA PHE A 148 4.22 6.49 12.39
C PHE A 148 4.97 5.62 13.40
N SER A 149 4.72 5.83 14.68
CA SER A 149 5.39 5.06 15.75
C SER A 149 4.46 4.80 16.92
N LYS A 150 4.83 3.79 17.73
CA LYS A 150 4.15 3.47 18.98
C LYS A 150 4.19 4.65 19.95
N ASP A 151 5.35 5.29 20.09
CA ASP A 151 5.53 6.47 20.96
C ASP A 151 4.62 7.65 20.60
N ARG A 152 4.25 7.75 19.31
CA ARG A 152 3.33 8.78 18.81
C ARG A 152 1.87 8.32 18.83
N GLU A 153 1.60 7.09 19.27
CA GLU A 153 0.28 6.46 19.24
C GLU A 153 -0.34 6.45 17.83
N THR A 154 0.51 6.46 16.80
CA THR A 154 0.12 6.48 15.39
C THR A 154 0.35 5.14 14.70
N LEU A 155 1.14 4.27 15.32
CA LEU A 155 1.34 2.87 14.95
C LEU A 155 0.82 2.01 16.10
N LEU A 156 -0.24 1.24 15.84
CA LEU A 156 -0.93 0.47 16.88
C LEU A 156 -0.36 -0.94 17.01
N SER A 157 -0.21 -1.43 18.24
CA SER A 157 0.20 -2.80 18.49
C SER A 157 -0.86 -3.79 17.98
N ASN A 158 -0.45 -4.69 17.11
CA ASN A 158 -1.24 -5.76 16.52
C ASN A 158 -0.31 -6.86 15.98
N GLU A 159 -0.87 -7.95 15.45
CA GLU A 159 -0.07 -9.11 15.01
C GLU A 159 0.90 -8.82 13.85
N ILE A 160 0.61 -7.85 12.96
CA ILE A 160 1.53 -7.42 11.90
C ILE A 160 2.69 -6.60 12.49
N ILE A 161 2.41 -5.75 13.48
CA ILE A 161 3.42 -4.94 14.16
C ILE A 161 4.31 -5.77 15.08
N THR A 162 3.72 -6.73 15.80
CA THR A 162 4.47 -7.70 16.59
C THR A 162 5.29 -8.63 15.69
N GLY A 163 4.67 -9.14 14.61
CA GLY A 163 5.29 -10.07 13.68
C GLY A 163 5.64 -11.43 14.30
N SER A 164 6.16 -12.34 13.47
CA SER A 164 6.71 -13.64 13.90
C SER A 164 8.18 -13.55 14.32
N GLY A 165 8.84 -12.43 14.01
CA GLY A 165 10.26 -12.19 14.26
C GLY A 165 10.53 -10.88 14.99
N LYS A 166 10.93 -9.85 14.24
CA LYS A 166 11.27 -8.54 14.80
C LYS A 166 10.04 -7.64 14.86
N GLU A 167 9.75 -7.18 16.07
CA GLU A 167 8.71 -6.18 16.32
C GLU A 167 9.04 -4.84 15.65
N ILE A 168 8.00 -4.15 15.19
CA ILE A 168 8.06 -2.86 14.52
C ILE A 168 7.73 -1.75 15.53
N ASP A 169 8.62 -0.77 15.69
CA ASP A 169 8.40 0.36 16.60
C ASP A 169 8.03 1.63 15.84
N SER A 170 8.52 1.73 14.60
CA SER A 170 8.21 2.83 13.71
C SER A 170 8.25 2.40 12.25
N ILE A 171 7.43 3.04 11.43
CA ILE A 171 7.50 2.98 9.97
C ILE A 171 7.55 4.40 9.42
N MET A 172 8.23 4.57 8.28
CA MET A 172 8.26 5.83 7.58
C MET A 172 7.40 5.77 6.32
N CYS A 173 6.62 6.84 6.12
CA CYS A 173 5.76 7.08 4.97
C CYS A 173 6.14 8.42 4.31
N TRP A 174 5.52 8.70 3.17
CA TRP A 174 5.74 9.88 2.33
C TRP A 174 4.42 10.33 1.69
N GLY A 175 3.45 10.65 2.54
CA GLY A 175 2.15 11.15 2.15
C GLY A 175 1.17 10.01 1.89
N GLY A 176 0.44 10.13 0.80
CA GLY A 176 -0.61 9.19 0.45
C GLY A 176 -2.00 9.71 0.78
N THR A 177 -2.87 8.81 1.23
CA THR A 177 -4.25 9.12 1.61
C THR A 177 -4.64 8.49 2.97
N GLY A 178 -5.85 8.81 3.41
CA GLY A 178 -6.53 8.17 4.53
C GLY A 178 -7.81 7.46 4.11
N PHE A 179 -8.30 6.56 4.96
CA PHE A 179 -9.53 5.81 4.73
C PHE A 179 -10.22 5.44 6.04
N ILE A 180 -11.52 5.18 5.96
CA ILE A 180 -12.31 4.63 7.06
C ILE A 180 -12.50 3.13 6.79
N VAL A 181 -12.37 2.31 7.83
CA VAL A 181 -12.49 0.85 7.75
C VAL A 181 -13.71 0.36 8.52
N PRO A 182 -14.25 -0.83 8.19
CA PRO A 182 -15.36 -1.39 8.96
C PRO A 182 -14.90 -1.79 10.36
N ALA A 183 -15.85 -1.94 11.30
CA ALA A 183 -15.55 -2.31 12.70
C ALA A 183 -14.88 -3.68 12.86
N THR A 184 -14.96 -4.53 11.83
CA THR A 184 -14.28 -5.84 11.77
C THR A 184 -12.80 -5.73 11.38
N ALA A 185 -12.32 -4.54 11.00
CA ALA A 185 -10.93 -4.33 10.64
C ALA A 185 -10.08 -3.86 11.82
N HIS A 186 -8.81 -4.21 11.78
CA HIS A 186 -7.79 -3.78 12.71
C HIS A 186 -6.93 -2.68 12.06
N ILE A 187 -6.73 -1.59 12.78
CA ILE A 187 -5.91 -0.47 12.32
C ILE A 187 -4.44 -0.78 12.61
N ILE A 188 -3.59 -0.62 11.58
CA ILE A 188 -2.13 -0.70 11.69
C ILE A 188 -1.58 0.67 12.06
N SER A 189 -1.93 1.68 11.25
CA SER A 189 -1.49 3.06 11.43
C SER A 189 -2.65 4.01 11.19
N LEU A 190 -2.68 5.10 11.96
CA LEU A 190 -3.74 6.11 11.90
C LEU A 190 -3.19 7.51 11.66
N LEU A 191 -3.96 8.30 10.92
CA LEU A 191 -3.75 9.74 10.82
C LEU A 191 -4.34 10.39 12.08
N ASN A 192 -3.55 11.23 12.74
CA ASN A 192 -3.98 11.98 13.92
C ASN A 192 -4.32 13.44 13.55
N GLU A 193 -4.55 14.29 14.56
CA GLU A 193 -4.87 15.71 14.34
C GLU A 193 -3.71 16.53 13.75
N GLU A 194 -2.50 15.98 13.67
CA GLU A 194 -1.34 16.61 13.03
C GLU A 194 -1.38 16.49 11.51
N TYR A 195 -2.34 15.75 10.95
CA TYR A 195 -2.54 15.59 9.52
C TYR A 195 -3.77 16.35 9.04
N ASP A 196 -3.66 16.89 7.82
CA ASP A 196 -4.81 17.32 7.01
C ASP A 196 -4.91 16.39 5.79
N ILE A 197 -6.13 16.01 5.41
CA ILE A 197 -6.42 15.36 4.13
C ILE A 197 -6.99 16.42 3.20
N TYR A 198 -6.17 16.89 2.26
CA TYR A 198 -6.57 17.89 1.26
C TYR A 198 -7.39 17.25 0.15
N LEU A 199 -8.43 17.95 -0.30
CA LEU A 199 -9.37 17.50 -1.32
C LEU A 199 -9.31 18.42 -2.56
N PRO A 200 -8.22 18.37 -3.34
CA PRO A 200 -8.13 19.16 -4.55
C PRO A 200 -9.01 18.58 -5.67
N ASN A 201 -9.38 19.42 -6.64
CA ASN A 201 -10.04 18.97 -7.87
C ASN A 201 -9.02 18.65 -8.99
N ASP A 202 -7.76 19.09 -8.82
CA ASP A 202 -6.61 18.81 -9.67
C ASP A 202 -5.38 18.57 -8.77
N ALA A 203 -4.70 17.44 -8.94
CA ALA A 203 -3.52 17.09 -8.14
C ALA A 203 -2.42 18.17 -8.16
N ASN A 204 -2.34 19.00 -9.22
CA ASN A 204 -1.39 20.11 -9.29
C ASN A 204 -1.63 21.22 -8.25
N GLN A 205 -2.82 21.28 -7.65
CA GLN A 205 -3.16 22.28 -6.64
C GLN A 205 -2.42 22.07 -5.30
N ILE A 206 -1.86 20.87 -5.06
CA ILE A 206 -1.11 20.56 -3.84
C ILE A 206 0.36 21.05 -3.87
N LYS A 207 0.76 21.76 -4.93
CA LYS A 207 2.10 22.37 -5.02
C LYS A 207 2.27 23.44 -3.95
N ARG A 208 3.45 23.51 -3.33
CA ARG A 208 3.73 24.49 -2.27
C ARG A 208 3.99 25.90 -2.84
N PRO A 209 3.53 26.97 -2.15
CA PRO A 209 2.61 26.93 -1.01
C PRO A 209 1.22 26.45 -1.43
N ILE A 210 0.62 25.57 -0.63
CA ILE A 210 -0.70 25.00 -0.92
C ILE A 210 -1.75 26.12 -0.72
N PRO A 211 -2.63 26.40 -1.69
CA PRO A 211 -3.70 27.38 -1.53
C PRO A 211 -4.59 27.12 -0.30
N GLU A 212 -4.96 28.18 0.43
CA GLU A 212 -5.71 28.07 1.69
C GLU A 212 -7.14 27.56 1.48
N ASP A 213 -7.72 27.84 0.31
CA ASP A 213 -9.10 27.56 -0.07
C ASP A 213 -9.36 26.09 -0.48
N ILE A 214 -8.30 25.27 -0.60
CA ILE A 214 -8.48 23.84 -0.84
C ILE A 214 -9.20 23.22 0.37
N PRO A 215 -10.39 22.60 0.18
CA PRO A 215 -11.09 21.92 1.24
C PRO A 215 -10.22 20.83 1.85
N ARG A 216 -10.29 20.68 3.17
CA ARG A 216 -9.51 19.68 3.89
C ARG A 216 -10.29 19.09 5.05
N LEU A 217 -9.99 17.83 5.35
CA LEU A 217 -10.46 17.13 6.55
C LEU A 217 -9.31 17.06 7.55
N SER A 218 -9.62 17.02 8.85
CA SER A 218 -8.62 16.56 9.81
C SER A 218 -8.33 15.08 9.56
N GLY A 219 -7.07 14.66 9.70
CA GLY A 219 -6.69 13.24 9.64
C GLY A 219 -7.31 12.40 10.77
N LYS A 220 -7.76 13.02 11.86
CA LYS A 220 -8.37 12.31 13.00
C LYS A 220 -9.52 11.40 12.55
N GLY A 221 -9.43 10.13 12.93
CA GLY A 221 -10.45 9.12 12.63
C GLY A 221 -10.22 8.38 11.31
N PHE A 222 -9.17 8.72 10.55
CA PHE A 222 -8.76 7.98 9.37
C PHE A 222 -7.59 7.05 9.67
N ALA A 223 -7.65 5.83 9.13
CA ALA A 223 -6.51 4.94 9.04
C ALA A 223 -5.62 5.33 7.84
N ASN A 224 -4.34 5.02 7.93
CA ASN A 224 -3.41 4.98 6.80
C ASN A 224 -3.00 3.53 6.47
N GLY A 225 -3.04 2.63 7.45
CA GLY A 225 -2.85 1.21 7.26
C GLY A 225 -3.87 0.41 8.07
N ALA A 226 -4.45 -0.64 7.49
CA ALA A 226 -5.36 -1.53 8.18
C ALA A 226 -5.34 -2.94 7.58
N TYR A 227 -5.86 -3.90 8.32
CA TYR A 227 -6.03 -5.26 7.86
C TYR A 227 -7.31 -5.89 8.41
N MET A 228 -7.84 -6.88 7.70
CA MET A 228 -9.05 -7.60 8.11
C MET A 228 -9.17 -8.96 7.43
N GLN A 229 -9.89 -9.87 8.06
CA GLN A 229 -10.41 -11.04 7.37
C GLN A 229 -11.66 -10.67 6.56
N PHE A 230 -11.84 -11.33 5.42
CA PHE A 230 -13.03 -11.20 4.58
C PHE A 230 -13.43 -12.58 4.06
N GLY A 231 -14.54 -13.12 4.57
CA GLY A 231 -14.86 -14.53 4.37
C GLY A 231 -13.78 -15.42 4.97
N LYS A 232 -13.16 -16.27 4.15
CA LYS A 232 -12.03 -17.12 4.50
C LYS A 232 -10.68 -16.48 4.16
N GLY A 233 -10.68 -15.39 3.42
CA GLY A 233 -9.47 -14.70 2.99
C GLY A 233 -9.10 -13.52 3.87
N ARG A 234 -8.10 -12.77 3.38
CA ARG A 234 -7.44 -11.72 4.15
C ARG A 234 -7.17 -10.50 3.28
N ILE A 235 -7.23 -9.33 3.89
CA ILE A 235 -7.00 -8.05 3.22
C ILE A 235 -6.07 -7.21 4.07
N VAL A 236 -5.05 -6.64 3.45
CA VAL A 236 -4.27 -5.53 3.99
C VAL A 236 -4.46 -4.35 3.03
N VAL A 237 -4.81 -3.19 3.58
CA VAL A 237 -4.91 -1.92 2.84
C VAL A 237 -3.91 -0.92 3.39
N PHE A 238 -3.23 -0.21 2.50
CA PHE A 238 -2.27 0.83 2.89
C PHE A 238 -2.38 2.05 1.98
N GLY A 239 -2.33 3.24 2.58
CA GLY A 239 -2.62 4.51 1.91
C GLY A 239 -1.41 5.17 1.25
N ASP A 240 -0.24 4.53 1.27
CA ASP A 240 1.01 5.02 0.68
C ASP A 240 1.86 3.89 0.08
N GLY A 241 2.26 4.04 -1.18
CA GLY A 241 3.13 3.08 -1.89
C GLY A 241 4.63 3.27 -1.62
N ALA A 242 5.10 4.44 -1.20
CA ALA A 242 6.53 4.67 -1.00
C ALA A 242 7.20 3.73 0.03
N PRO A 243 6.57 3.36 1.17
CA PRO A 243 7.13 2.51 2.21
C PRO A 243 7.70 1.18 1.71
N PHE A 244 7.10 0.62 0.66
CA PHE A 244 7.39 -0.72 0.14
C PHE A 244 8.34 -0.71 -1.07
N SER A 245 8.83 0.46 -1.47
CA SER A 245 9.77 0.63 -2.57
C SER A 245 11.21 0.78 -2.07
N ALA A 246 12.19 0.84 -2.96
CA ALA A 246 13.50 1.42 -2.63
C ALA A 246 14.01 2.24 -3.82
N GLN A 247 14.06 3.56 -3.63
CA GLN A 247 14.23 4.52 -4.70
C GLN A 247 15.41 5.46 -4.43
N LEU A 248 16.01 5.94 -5.52
CA LEU A 248 16.94 7.07 -5.55
C LEU A 248 16.29 8.22 -6.33
N HIS A 249 16.15 9.38 -5.70
CA HIS A 249 15.51 10.57 -6.24
C HIS A 249 16.50 11.72 -6.46
N GLY A 250 16.38 12.37 -7.62
CA GLY A 250 17.19 13.54 -7.98
C GLY A 250 18.69 13.26 -8.14
N ILE A 251 19.44 14.32 -8.44
CA ILE A 251 20.90 14.25 -8.71
C ILE A 251 21.68 13.79 -7.45
N LYS A 252 21.16 14.12 -6.26
CA LYS A 252 21.75 13.73 -4.98
C LYS A 252 21.47 12.27 -4.58
N SER A 253 20.68 11.54 -5.38
CA SER A 253 20.28 10.16 -5.05
C SER A 253 19.65 10.05 -3.66
N GLU A 254 18.74 10.97 -3.34
CA GLU A 254 18.01 10.95 -2.07
C GLU A 254 17.17 9.68 -1.98
N LYS A 255 17.29 8.98 -0.85
CA LYS A 255 16.65 7.67 -0.67
C LYS A 255 15.16 7.82 -0.31
N ARG A 256 14.31 6.96 -0.84
CA ARG A 256 12.87 6.90 -0.50
C ARG A 256 12.39 5.46 -0.49
N GLY A 257 11.64 5.09 0.55
CA GLY A 257 11.21 3.72 0.82
C GLY A 257 12.17 2.99 1.76
N MET A 258 12.25 1.66 1.64
CA MET A 258 12.98 0.75 2.53
C MET A 258 14.48 1.07 2.64
N ASN A 259 15.07 1.74 1.66
CA ASN A 259 16.47 2.15 1.67
C ASN A 259 16.75 3.43 2.49
N HIS A 260 15.71 4.15 2.92
CA HIS A 260 15.88 5.41 3.64
C HIS A 260 16.36 5.20 5.09
N PRO A 261 17.32 5.99 5.61
CA PRO A 261 17.89 5.77 6.95
C PRO A 261 16.91 5.85 8.12
N ALA A 262 15.77 6.53 7.94
CA ALA A 262 14.70 6.60 8.94
C ALA A 262 13.60 5.54 8.74
N ALA A 263 13.67 4.73 7.68
CA ALA A 263 12.70 3.68 7.33
C ALA A 263 13.21 2.27 7.65
N LYS A 264 14.03 2.13 8.71
CA LYS A 264 14.82 0.93 8.98
C LYS A 264 13.98 -0.35 9.15
N GLN A 265 12.73 -0.22 9.58
CA GLN A 265 11.83 -1.33 9.85
C GLN A 265 10.82 -1.57 8.71
N ASN A 266 10.78 -0.74 7.66
CA ASN A 266 9.81 -0.88 6.56
C ASN A 266 9.94 -2.21 5.79
N ALA A 267 11.16 -2.71 5.60
CA ALA A 267 11.37 -4.02 4.97
C ALA A 267 10.82 -5.16 5.83
N GLN A 268 11.07 -5.13 7.15
CA GLN A 268 10.47 -6.10 8.07
C GLN A 268 8.95 -5.98 8.12
N PHE A 269 8.42 -4.75 8.09
CA PHE A 269 6.99 -4.49 8.05
C PHE A 269 6.32 -5.12 6.81
N LEU A 270 6.96 -5.01 5.64
CA LEU A 270 6.50 -5.69 4.43
C LEU A 270 6.49 -7.21 4.59
N LEU A 271 7.54 -7.80 5.17
CA LEU A 271 7.58 -9.24 5.45
C LEU A 271 6.43 -9.66 6.37
N ASN A 272 6.22 -8.93 7.48
CA ASN A 272 5.14 -9.24 8.43
C ASN A 272 3.75 -9.17 7.77
N ILE A 273 3.53 -8.19 6.88
CA ILE A 273 2.28 -8.08 6.10
C ILE A 273 2.08 -9.33 5.22
N VAL A 274 3.11 -9.72 4.47
CA VAL A 274 3.02 -10.86 3.54
C VAL A 274 2.85 -12.16 4.31
N HIS A 275 3.56 -12.36 5.42
CA HIS A 275 3.39 -13.54 6.28
C HIS A 275 1.96 -13.63 6.83
N TRP A 276 1.36 -12.51 7.24
CA TRP A 276 -0.01 -12.51 7.72
C TRP A 276 -1.02 -12.82 6.61
N LEU A 277 -0.80 -12.30 5.40
CA LEU A 277 -1.62 -12.60 4.22
C LEU A 277 -1.46 -14.05 3.74
N ASP A 278 -0.32 -14.69 4.01
CA ASP A 278 0.00 -16.05 3.60
C ASP A 278 -0.60 -17.15 4.51
N GLN A 279 -1.15 -16.78 5.67
CA GLN A 279 -1.86 -17.71 6.55
C GLN A 279 -3.20 -18.15 5.93
#